data_AF-A0A954DK69-F1
#
_entry.id   AF-A0A954DK69-F1
#
_cell.length_a   1.000
_cell.length_b   1.000
_cell.length_c   1.000
_cell.angle_alpha   90.00
_cell.angle_beta   90.00
_cell.angle_gamma   90.00
#
_symmetry.space_group_name_H-M   'P 1'
#
loop_
_entity.id
_entity.type
_entity.pdbx_description
1 polymer ?
#
loop_
_entity_poly.entity_id
_entity_poly.type
_entity_poly.pdbx_seq_one_letter_code
_entity_poly.pdbx_strand_id
1 'polypeptide(L)'
;MDQRQLLLPKMLQAIEVLQLPTLDLVARIDAELAINETLEVLTREDGTDAVPRPEDRSTAAERYDDVDVYGRGAPGHGRQVDGDGEDRFAWIEAPGLSLQHVLLEQLAESGAVDSVREIASFVIGSLDANGHLGLTIEELTTIFGEDAPVEAAVDIVQSFEPIGIACAGPRESMIAQIRGPRRELLVRIVEHHLEDLAMNRWPKVARDLGMSVEALKEAAAELRHLDPCPG
;
A
#
# COMPACT_ATOMS: atom_id res chain seq x y z
N MET A 1 -34.29 23.41 21.64
CA MET A 1 -34.76 22.46 20.60
C MET A 1 -34.42 22.98 19.19
N ASP A 2 -33.40 23.82 19.01
CA ASP A 2 -33.26 24.67 17.80
C ASP A 2 -32.10 24.31 16.86
N GLN A 3 -31.38 23.21 17.09
CA GLN A 3 -30.27 22.82 16.22
C GLN A 3 -30.73 22.00 14.98
N ARG A 4 -31.96 21.48 14.99
CA ARG A 4 -32.53 20.65 13.91
C ARG A 4 -33.12 21.46 12.75
N GLN A 5 -33.34 22.77 12.91
CA GLN A 5 -33.92 23.62 11.85
C GLN A 5 -32.85 24.25 10.92
N LEU A 6 -31.57 24.26 11.30
CA LEU A 6 -30.48 24.83 10.49
C LEU A 6 -29.89 23.85 9.46
N LEU A 7 -30.13 22.54 9.59
CA LEU A 7 -29.59 21.53 8.67
C LEU A 7 -30.42 21.36 7.39
N LEU A 8 -31.75 21.48 7.48
CA LEU A 8 -32.66 21.24 6.34
C LEU A 8 -32.36 22.14 5.12
N PRO A 9 -32.15 23.46 5.27
CA PRO A 9 -31.85 24.33 4.13
C PRO A 9 -30.48 24.02 3.49
N LYS A 10 -29.46 23.73 4.31
CA LYS A 10 -28.11 23.39 3.82
C LYS A 10 -28.08 22.06 3.07
N MET A 11 -28.84 21.08 3.55
CA MET A 11 -28.97 19.79 2.88
C MET A 11 -29.72 19.90 1.55
N LEU A 12 -30.78 20.72 1.49
CA LEU A 12 -31.50 21.01 0.25
C LEU A 12 -30.59 21.71 -0.78
N GLN A 13 -29.81 22.71 -0.35
CA GLN A 13 -28.87 23.40 -1.22
C GLN A 13 -27.79 22.46 -1.77
N ALA A 14 -27.27 21.54 -0.94
CA ALA A 14 -26.28 20.56 -1.38
C ALA A 14 -26.84 19.57 -2.41
N ILE A 15 -28.11 19.15 -2.24
CA ILE A 15 -28.80 18.27 -3.20
C ILE A 15 -29.05 18.99 -4.53
N GLU A 16 -29.47 20.25 -4.49
CA GLU A 16 -29.69 21.05 -5.71
C GLU A 16 -28.39 21.24 -6.50
N VAL A 17 -27.26 21.50 -5.82
CA VAL A 17 -25.94 21.61 -6.46
C VAL A 17 -25.49 20.29 -7.10
N LEU A 18 -25.75 19.15 -6.44
CA LEU A 18 -25.38 17.83 -6.96
C LEU A 18 -26.26 17.36 -8.14
N GLN A 19 -27.45 17.93 -8.30
CA GLN A 19 -28.40 17.56 -9.36
C GLN A 19 -28.35 18.47 -10.60
N LEU A 20 -27.53 19.53 -10.59
CA LEU A 20 -27.41 20.44 -11.73
C LEU A 20 -26.52 19.85 -12.85
N PRO A 21 -26.89 20.07 -14.13
CA PRO A 21 -25.99 19.79 -15.25
C PRO A 21 -24.68 20.58 -15.10
N THR A 22 -23.56 19.97 -15.48
CA THR A 22 -22.22 20.56 -15.29
C THR A 22 -22.07 21.96 -15.88
N LEU A 23 -22.81 22.28 -16.94
CA LEU A 23 -22.82 23.60 -17.57
C LEU A 23 -23.43 24.70 -16.68
N ASP A 24 -24.50 24.38 -15.95
CA ASP A 24 -25.20 25.33 -15.06
C ASP A 24 -24.42 25.53 -13.75
N LEU A 25 -23.67 24.50 -13.32
CA LEU A 25 -22.82 24.56 -12.15
C LEU A 25 -21.67 25.57 -12.33
N VAL A 26 -21.06 25.61 -13.52
CA VAL A 26 -20.01 26.58 -13.87
C VAL A 26 -20.57 28.01 -13.87
N ALA A 27 -21.71 28.24 -14.51
CA ALA A 27 -22.36 29.56 -14.51
C ALA A 27 -22.72 30.04 -13.10
N ARG A 28 -23.08 29.12 -12.19
CA ARG A 28 -23.36 29.45 -10.79
C ARG A 28 -22.10 29.80 -10.01
N ILE A 29 -20.99 29.09 -10.22
CA ILE A 29 -19.67 29.39 -9.63
C ILE A 29 -19.19 30.77 -10.10
N ASP A 30 -19.31 31.08 -11.38
CA ASP A 30 -18.93 32.38 -11.96
C ASP A 30 -19.75 33.53 -11.35
N ALA A 31 -21.05 33.31 -11.12
CA ALA A 31 -21.91 34.31 -10.46
C ALA A 31 -21.54 34.53 -8.99
N GLU A 32 -21.17 33.48 -8.26
CA GLU A 32 -20.71 33.60 -6.86
C GLU A 32 -19.33 34.24 -6.77
N LEU A 33 -18.43 33.99 -7.73
CA LEU A 33 -17.15 34.70 -7.86
C LEU A 33 -17.34 36.20 -8.09
N ALA A 34 -18.34 36.59 -8.88
CA ALA A 34 -18.64 38.00 -9.15
C ALA A 34 -19.26 38.75 -7.95
N ILE A 35 -19.96 38.03 -7.06
CA ILE A 35 -20.65 38.61 -5.90
C ILE A 35 -19.72 38.62 -4.67
N ASN A 36 -18.81 37.67 -4.56
CA ASN A 36 -17.99 37.46 -3.38
C ASN A 36 -16.57 37.99 -3.60
N GLU A 37 -16.32 39.24 -3.21
CA GLU A 37 -15.05 39.96 -3.37
C GLU A 37 -13.82 39.26 -2.73
N THR A 38 -14.01 38.22 -1.93
CA THR A 38 -12.92 37.45 -1.31
C THR A 38 -12.56 36.16 -2.06
N LEU A 39 -13.39 35.72 -3.02
CA LEU A 39 -13.11 34.52 -3.81
C LEU A 39 -12.18 34.85 -4.98
N GLU A 40 -11.02 34.20 -5.02
CA GLU A 40 -10.05 34.33 -6.10
C GLU A 40 -9.90 33.00 -6.86
N VAL A 41 -9.87 33.06 -8.19
CA VAL A 41 -9.59 31.90 -9.03
C VAL A 41 -8.08 31.70 -9.08
N LEU A 42 -7.58 30.67 -8.40
CA LEU A 42 -6.18 30.29 -8.47
C LEU A 42 -5.90 29.63 -9.83
N THR A 43 -5.46 30.42 -10.80
CA THR A 43 -4.82 29.88 -12.01
C THR A 43 -3.46 29.33 -11.63
N ARG A 44 -3.23 28.03 -11.89
CA ARG A 44 -1.95 27.35 -11.64
C ARG A 44 -0.89 27.83 -12.65
N GLU A 45 -0.54 29.11 -12.64
CA GLU A 45 0.60 29.65 -13.37
C GLU A 45 1.43 30.71 -12.59
N ASP A 46 1.04 31.13 -11.39
CA ASP A 46 1.87 32.03 -10.57
C ASP A 46 2.58 31.28 -9.43
N GLY A 47 3.72 30.72 -9.77
CA GLY A 47 4.74 30.34 -8.80
C GLY A 47 5.50 31.56 -8.33
N THR A 48 5.12 32.10 -7.16
CA THR A 48 5.97 32.60 -6.07
C THR A 48 5.09 33.47 -5.18
N ASP A 49 4.70 32.98 -4.01
CA ASP A 49 4.56 33.90 -2.89
C ASP A 49 5.02 33.23 -1.59
N ALA A 50 5.99 33.87 -0.96
CA ALA A 50 6.63 33.40 0.25
C ALA A 50 5.66 33.60 1.41
N VAL A 51 5.29 32.53 2.10
CA VAL A 51 4.55 32.62 3.36
C VAL A 51 5.44 33.36 4.38
N PRO A 52 5.04 34.54 4.91
CA PRO A 52 5.84 35.23 5.90
C PRO A 52 5.77 34.48 7.23
N ARG A 53 6.93 34.16 7.82
CA ARG A 53 7.03 33.66 9.20
C ARG A 53 6.48 34.73 10.15
N PRO A 54 5.61 34.39 11.11
CA PRO A 54 5.20 35.34 12.12
C PRO A 54 6.36 35.53 13.11
N GLU A 55 6.89 36.75 13.15
CA GLU A 55 7.89 37.19 14.11
C GLU A 55 7.23 37.59 15.44
N ASP A 56 7.94 37.29 16.53
CA ASP A 56 7.58 37.48 17.93
C ASP A 56 6.93 38.84 18.25
N ARG A 57 5.78 38.79 18.94
CA ARG A 57 5.27 39.95 19.68
C ARG A 57 4.77 39.54 21.06
N SER A 58 5.66 39.71 22.04
CA SER A 58 5.35 39.64 23.47
C SER A 58 4.57 40.87 23.92
N THR A 59 3.36 40.67 24.45
CA THR A 59 2.77 41.52 25.51
C THR A 59 1.75 40.73 26.34
N ALA A 60 2.15 40.43 27.58
CA ALA A 60 1.43 40.43 28.86
C ALA A 60 -0.08 40.06 28.99
N ALA A 61 -0.31 39.16 29.96
CA ALA A 61 -1.55 38.90 30.74
C ALA A 61 -2.72 38.25 29.95
N GLU A 62 -3.34 37.17 30.36
CA GLU A 62 -3.91 36.87 31.69
C GLU A 62 -3.93 35.35 32.01
N ARG A 63 -4.15 35.07 33.29
CA ARG A 63 -4.11 33.77 33.98
C ARG A 63 -5.24 32.83 33.57
N TYR A 64 -4.98 31.52 33.56
CA TYR A 64 -5.81 30.55 34.29
C TYR A 64 -4.92 29.37 34.74
N ASP A 65 -4.92 29.15 36.05
CA ASP A 65 -4.39 27.98 36.75
C ASP A 65 -5.13 26.70 36.32
N ASP A 66 -4.40 25.63 35.99
CA ASP A 66 -4.59 24.35 36.69
C ASP A 66 -3.30 23.50 36.62
N VAL A 67 -2.63 23.46 37.76
CA VAL A 67 -1.60 22.50 38.22
C VAL A 67 -2.36 21.25 38.71
N ASP A 68 -1.89 20.01 38.67
CA ASP A 68 -0.58 19.40 38.82
C ASP A 68 -0.78 17.89 38.52
N VAL A 69 0.30 17.11 38.35
CA VAL A 69 0.52 15.81 39.03
C VAL A 69 1.84 15.19 38.51
N TYR A 70 2.90 15.41 39.31
CA TYR A 70 4.24 14.79 39.38
C TYR A 70 5.19 15.03 38.16
N GLY A 71 6.27 15.82 38.20
CA GLY A 71 7.26 16.07 39.26
C GLY A 71 8.12 14.83 39.53
N ARG A 72 9.44 14.76 39.40
CA ARG A 72 10.54 15.72 39.13
C ARG A 72 11.82 14.87 39.01
N GLY A 73 12.73 15.20 38.08
CA GLY A 73 14.09 14.64 38.08
C GLY A 73 14.95 15.06 36.89
N ALA A 74 15.49 16.28 36.90
CA ALA A 74 16.63 16.71 36.06
C ALA A 74 17.75 17.22 37.01
N PRO A 75 19.03 17.45 36.61
CA PRO A 75 19.58 17.52 35.24
C PRO A 75 21.00 16.90 35.04
N GLY A 76 21.48 16.83 33.79
CA GLY A 76 22.88 16.55 33.46
C GLY A 76 23.22 16.86 32.00
N HIS A 77 24.17 17.79 31.78
CA HIS A 77 24.66 18.28 30.49
C HIS A 77 25.33 17.20 29.62
N GLY A 78 25.09 17.23 28.31
CA GLY A 78 25.89 16.51 27.32
C GLY A 78 25.35 16.67 25.90
N ARG A 79 25.87 17.65 25.16
CA ARG A 79 25.58 17.90 23.75
C ARG A 79 26.24 16.82 22.88
N GLN A 80 25.46 16.11 22.06
CA GLN A 80 25.93 15.51 20.82
C GLN A 80 24.78 15.35 19.82
N VAL A 81 25.15 15.40 18.56
CA VAL A 81 24.36 15.75 17.38
C VAL A 81 23.75 14.50 16.72
N ASP A 82 22.76 14.75 15.86
CA ASP A 82 22.28 13.92 14.73
C ASP A 82 21.18 12.88 14.99
N GLY A 83 20.01 13.10 14.38
CA GLY A 83 18.93 12.10 14.23
C GLY A 83 17.55 12.71 13.92
N ASP A 84 16.77 12.02 13.10
CA ASP A 84 15.36 12.23 12.69
C ASP A 84 15.04 13.40 11.74
N GLY A 85 14.98 13.22 10.43
CA GLY A 85 15.06 11.96 9.68
C GLY A 85 13.74 11.23 9.49
N GLU A 86 12.58 11.75 9.88
CA GLU A 86 11.34 10.95 9.82
C GLU A 86 10.06 11.74 9.48
N ASP A 87 10.14 12.76 8.63
CA ASP A 87 8.95 13.39 8.03
C ASP A 87 9.07 13.51 6.51
N ARG A 88 9.44 12.40 5.86
CA ARG A 88 9.39 12.23 4.39
C ARG A 88 8.39 11.17 3.91
N PHE A 89 7.64 10.56 4.83
CA PHE A 89 6.60 9.56 4.52
C PHE A 89 5.20 10.17 4.33
N ALA A 90 5.10 11.47 4.02
CA ALA A 90 3.85 12.08 3.59
C ALA A 90 3.62 11.86 2.07
N TRP A 91 3.67 10.61 1.62
CA TRP A 91 2.95 10.19 0.41
C TRP A 91 1.60 9.66 0.89
N ILE A 92 0.66 10.58 1.13
CA ILE A 92 -0.72 10.20 1.41
C ILE A 92 -1.31 9.75 0.07
N GLU A 93 -1.14 8.47 -0.24
CA GLU A 93 -1.98 7.79 -1.20
C GLU A 93 -3.39 7.67 -0.63
N ALA A 94 -4.37 7.84 -1.52
CA ALA A 94 -5.80 7.84 -1.23
C ALA A 94 -6.25 6.53 -0.53
N PRO A 95 -7.41 6.53 0.16
CA PRO A 95 -7.81 5.43 1.04
C PRO A 95 -8.27 4.20 0.24
N GLY A 96 -7.29 3.39 -0.15
CA GLY A 96 -7.36 1.93 -0.18
C GLY A 96 -6.27 1.43 0.76
N LEU A 97 -6.52 0.39 1.56
CA LEU A 97 -5.44 -0.26 2.30
C LEU A 97 -4.44 -0.77 1.25
N SER A 98 -3.22 -0.24 1.23
CA SER A 98 -2.19 -0.74 0.33
C SER A 98 -1.87 -2.19 0.69
N LEU A 99 -1.44 -2.99 -0.29
CA LEU A 99 -0.99 -4.36 -0.06
C LEU A 99 0.01 -4.42 1.10
N GLN A 100 0.97 -3.49 1.14
CA GLN A 100 1.96 -3.42 2.22
C GLN A 100 1.29 -3.23 3.58
N HIS A 101 0.26 -2.38 3.67
CA HIS A 101 -0.44 -2.16 4.93
C HIS A 101 -1.14 -3.44 5.43
N VAL A 102 -1.82 -4.17 4.55
CA VAL A 102 -2.47 -5.45 4.89
C VAL A 102 -1.44 -6.48 5.38
N LEU A 103 -0.29 -6.57 4.72
CA LEU A 103 0.77 -7.50 5.13
C LEU A 103 1.42 -7.11 6.46
N LEU A 104 1.56 -5.81 6.73
CA LEU A 104 2.07 -5.32 8.02
C LEU A 104 1.09 -5.65 9.16
N GLU A 105 -0.22 -5.58 8.92
CA GLU A 105 -1.23 -6.04 9.87
C GLU A 105 -1.12 -7.56 10.12
N GLN A 106 -0.99 -8.36 9.06
CA GLN A 106 -0.79 -9.81 9.18
C GLN A 106 0.52 -10.15 9.92
N LEU A 107 1.59 -9.38 9.69
CA LEU A 107 2.85 -9.53 10.40
C LEU A 107 2.69 -9.22 11.90
N ALA A 108 1.93 -8.20 12.26
CA ALA A 108 1.63 -7.87 13.65
C ALA A 108 0.83 -8.99 14.35
N GLU A 109 -0.09 -9.65 13.62
CA GLU A 109 -0.91 -10.76 14.13
C GLU A 109 -0.16 -12.11 14.17
N SER A 110 0.91 -12.27 13.38
CA SER A 110 1.64 -13.54 13.24
C SER A 110 2.38 -14.00 14.50
N GLY A 111 2.62 -13.10 15.46
CA GLY A 111 3.39 -13.42 16.68
C GLY A 111 4.87 -13.68 16.45
N ALA A 112 5.44 -13.24 15.32
CA ALA A 112 6.86 -13.38 15.00
C ALA A 112 7.77 -12.75 16.06
N VAL A 113 8.95 -13.34 16.28
CA VAL A 113 10.01 -12.79 17.14
C VAL A 113 10.53 -11.48 16.54
N ASP A 114 10.97 -10.54 17.38
CA ASP A 114 11.38 -9.19 16.95
C ASP A 114 12.42 -9.20 15.81
N SER A 115 13.40 -10.10 15.85
CA SER A 115 14.42 -10.23 14.79
C SER A 115 13.84 -10.67 13.43
N VAL A 116 12.82 -11.52 13.43
CA VAL A 116 12.12 -11.95 12.21
C VAL A 116 11.20 -10.84 11.73
N ARG A 117 10.54 -10.14 12.66
CA ARG A 117 9.61 -9.04 12.37
C ARG A 117 10.30 -7.88 11.65
N GLU A 118 11.49 -7.50 12.11
CA GLU A 118 12.27 -6.43 11.48
C GLU A 118 12.59 -6.76 10.01
N ILE A 119 13.09 -7.97 9.75
CA ILE A 119 13.42 -8.42 8.40
C ILE A 119 12.16 -8.56 7.54
N ALA A 120 11.09 -9.14 8.09
CA ALA A 120 9.82 -9.30 7.38
C ALA A 120 9.19 -7.95 7.00
N SER A 121 9.28 -6.94 7.88
CA SER A 121 8.84 -5.58 7.58
C SER A 121 9.64 -4.96 6.43
N PHE A 122 10.96 -5.21 6.39
CA PHE A 122 11.80 -4.77 5.28
C PHE A 122 11.45 -5.49 3.97
N VAL A 123 11.22 -6.80 4.01
CA VAL A 123 10.78 -7.60 2.86
C VAL A 123 9.46 -7.05 2.30
N ILE A 124 8.47 -6.79 3.16
CA ILE A 124 7.18 -6.19 2.78
C ILE A 124 7.37 -4.82 2.12
N GLY A 125 8.26 -3.99 2.67
CA GLY A 125 8.61 -2.68 2.09
C GLY A 125 9.40 -2.75 0.79
N SER A 126 9.98 -3.91 0.46
CA SER A 126 10.80 -4.15 -0.74
C SER A 126 10.03 -4.85 -1.87
N LEU A 127 8.73 -5.13 -1.67
CA LEU A 127 7.88 -5.72 -2.70
C LEU A 127 7.60 -4.72 -3.83
N ASP A 128 7.56 -5.24 -5.06
CA ASP A 128 7.16 -4.44 -6.22
C ASP A 128 5.63 -4.27 -6.29
N ALA A 129 5.17 -3.52 -7.30
CA ALA A 129 3.73 -3.29 -7.54
C ALA A 129 2.94 -4.56 -7.91
N ASN A 130 3.62 -5.69 -8.20
CA ASN A 130 3.00 -6.98 -8.48
C ASN A 130 3.06 -7.93 -7.27
N GLY A 131 3.64 -7.50 -6.14
CA GLY A 131 3.85 -8.32 -4.95
C GLY A 131 5.05 -9.28 -5.05
N HIS A 132 5.97 -9.09 -6.00
CA HIS A 132 7.18 -9.90 -6.15
C HIS A 132 8.35 -9.29 -5.36
N LEU A 133 9.22 -10.16 -4.84
CA LEU A 133 10.43 -9.76 -4.15
C LEU A 133 11.59 -9.67 -5.15
N GLY A 134 12.09 -8.47 -5.38
CA GLY A 134 13.23 -8.25 -6.27
C GLY A 134 14.60 -8.63 -5.68
N LEU A 135 14.66 -8.83 -4.35
CA LEU A 135 15.88 -9.16 -3.62
C LEU A 135 16.00 -10.68 -3.41
N THR A 136 17.22 -11.21 -3.56
CA THR A 136 17.48 -12.62 -3.23
C THR A 136 17.75 -12.82 -1.73
N ILE A 137 17.70 -14.07 -1.27
CA ILE A 137 18.04 -14.42 0.12
C ILE A 137 19.50 -14.04 0.41
N GLU A 138 20.41 -14.19 -0.56
CA GLU A 138 21.82 -13.79 -0.43
C GLU A 138 21.99 -12.27 -0.27
N GLU A 139 21.18 -11.47 -0.97
CA GLU A 139 21.21 -10.02 -0.84
C GLU A 139 20.66 -9.58 0.51
N LEU A 140 19.56 -10.19 0.97
CA LEU A 140 19.00 -9.92 2.30
C LEU A 140 19.95 -10.33 3.43
N THR A 141 20.59 -11.49 3.33
CA THR A 141 21.61 -11.92 4.32
C THR A 141 22.85 -11.02 4.30
N THR A 142 23.19 -10.41 3.17
CA THR A 142 24.25 -9.38 3.11
C THR A 142 23.85 -8.10 3.86
N ILE A 143 22.56 -7.72 3.84
CA ILE A 143 22.04 -6.52 4.51
C ILE A 143 21.92 -6.74 6.03
N PHE A 144 21.37 -7.87 6.46
CA PHE A 144 21.05 -8.16 7.87
C PHE A 144 22.15 -8.95 8.61
N GLY A 145 23.09 -9.56 7.88
CA GLY A 145 24.14 -10.43 8.41
C GLY A 145 23.84 -11.92 8.28
N GLU A 146 24.88 -12.74 8.23
CA GLU A 146 24.78 -14.21 8.04
C GLU A 146 24.02 -14.92 9.17
N ASP A 147 24.07 -14.40 10.39
CA ASP A 147 23.39 -14.98 11.56
C ASP A 147 21.90 -14.58 11.66
N ALA A 148 21.43 -13.70 10.77
CA ALA A 148 20.06 -13.21 10.81
C ALA A 148 19.06 -14.24 10.25
N PRO A 149 17.84 -14.35 10.82
CA PRO A 149 16.84 -15.34 10.40
C PRO A 149 16.09 -14.91 9.12
N VAL A 150 16.83 -14.65 8.03
CA VAL A 150 16.29 -14.13 6.76
C VAL A 150 15.33 -15.12 6.11
N GLU A 151 15.70 -16.39 6.01
CA GLU A 151 14.83 -17.42 5.43
C GLU A 151 13.49 -17.50 6.16
N ALA A 152 13.51 -17.50 7.49
CA ALA A 152 12.30 -17.51 8.31
C ALA A 152 11.43 -16.25 8.10
N ALA A 153 12.05 -15.09 7.84
CA ALA A 153 11.35 -13.86 7.54
C ALA A 153 10.73 -13.83 6.13
N VAL A 154 11.37 -14.47 5.16
CA VAL A 154 10.78 -14.64 3.82
C VAL A 154 9.65 -15.66 3.88
N ASP A 155 9.85 -16.80 4.55
CA ASP A 155 8.86 -17.86 4.68
C ASP A 155 7.58 -17.37 5.38
N ILE A 156 7.71 -16.55 6.43
CA ILE A 156 6.54 -16.00 7.12
C ILE A 156 5.77 -15.04 6.21
N VAL A 157 6.45 -14.19 5.44
CA VAL A 157 5.79 -13.28 4.49
C VAL A 157 5.15 -14.06 3.34
N GLN A 158 5.77 -15.13 2.85
CA GLN A 158 5.18 -15.99 1.82
C GLN A 158 3.96 -16.80 2.32
N SER A 159 3.79 -16.94 3.64
CA SER A 159 2.65 -17.60 4.26
C SER A 159 1.39 -16.71 4.35
N PHE A 160 1.55 -15.41 4.11
CA PHE A 160 0.49 -14.41 4.18
C PHE A 160 -0.48 -14.48 3.00
N GLU A 161 -1.62 -13.81 3.15
CA GLU A 161 -2.58 -13.63 2.06
C GLU A 161 -2.38 -12.25 1.44
N PRO A 162 -2.23 -12.16 0.11
CA PRO A 162 -2.48 -13.21 -0.90
C PRO A 162 -1.33 -14.23 -1.12
N ILE A 163 -1.70 -15.49 -1.40
CA ILE A 163 -0.73 -16.58 -1.65
C ILE A 163 0.09 -16.29 -2.92
N GLY A 164 1.40 -16.51 -2.83
CA GLY A 164 2.32 -16.26 -3.95
C GLY A 164 2.91 -14.86 -3.95
N ILE A 165 2.77 -14.14 -2.84
CA ILE A 165 3.49 -12.90 -2.55
C ILE A 165 4.93 -13.19 -2.13
N ALA A 166 5.82 -12.20 -2.31
CA ALA A 166 7.24 -12.30 -1.99
C ALA A 166 7.97 -13.47 -2.69
N CYS A 167 7.45 -13.91 -3.84
CA CYS A 167 8.15 -14.81 -4.75
C CYS A 167 9.07 -14.01 -5.69
N ALA A 168 10.10 -14.63 -6.27
CA ALA A 168 11.02 -13.95 -7.18
C ALA A 168 10.38 -13.60 -8.54
N GLY A 169 9.18 -14.11 -8.82
CA GLY A 169 8.41 -13.69 -9.98
C GLY A 169 7.11 -14.47 -10.23
N PRO A 170 6.46 -14.21 -11.38
CA PRO A 170 5.13 -14.75 -11.71
C PRO A 170 5.05 -16.28 -11.71
N ARG A 171 6.13 -16.94 -12.19
CA ARG A 171 6.16 -18.40 -12.28
C ARG A 171 6.14 -19.05 -10.90
N GLU A 172 6.97 -18.56 -9.99
CA GLU A 172 7.02 -19.04 -8.61
C GLU A 172 5.74 -18.73 -7.85
N SER A 173 5.17 -17.54 -8.07
CA SER A 173 3.87 -17.16 -7.52
C SER A 173 2.77 -18.14 -7.93
N MET A 174 2.68 -18.49 -9.22
CA MET A 174 1.74 -19.51 -9.70
C MET A 174 2.00 -20.87 -9.06
N ILE A 175 3.27 -21.30 -8.93
CA ILE A 175 3.63 -22.57 -8.28
C ILE A 175 3.19 -22.60 -6.81
N ALA A 176 3.40 -21.49 -6.09
CA ALA A 176 2.98 -21.34 -4.69
C ALA A 176 1.45 -21.46 -4.53
N GLN A 177 0.69 -20.93 -5.49
CA GLN A 177 -0.77 -20.98 -5.50
C GLN A 177 -1.35 -22.36 -5.88
N ILE A 178 -0.61 -23.19 -6.61
CA ILE A 178 -1.09 -24.52 -7.01
C ILE A 178 -1.25 -25.43 -5.79
N ARG A 179 -2.49 -25.83 -5.50
CA ARG A 179 -2.84 -26.80 -4.45
C ARG A 179 -3.70 -27.93 -5.02
N GLY A 180 -3.72 -29.06 -4.32
CA GLY A 180 -4.59 -30.20 -4.65
C GLY A 180 -3.93 -31.35 -5.43
N PRO A 181 -4.73 -32.33 -5.89
CA PRO A 181 -4.24 -33.62 -6.36
C PRO A 181 -3.53 -33.57 -7.73
N ARG A 182 -3.73 -32.51 -8.52
CA ARG A 182 -3.08 -32.30 -9.83
C ARG A 182 -1.82 -31.44 -9.75
N ARG A 183 -1.32 -31.14 -8.54
CA ARG A 183 -0.18 -30.23 -8.32
C ARG A 183 1.03 -30.57 -9.17
N GLU A 184 1.47 -31.83 -9.18
CA GLU A 184 2.66 -32.24 -9.94
C GLU A 184 2.53 -31.95 -11.44
N LEU A 185 1.36 -32.18 -12.01
CA LEU A 185 1.10 -31.90 -13.41
C LEU A 185 1.10 -30.39 -13.69
N LEU A 186 0.39 -29.62 -12.87
CA LEU A 186 0.26 -28.18 -13.03
C LEU A 186 1.62 -27.47 -12.87
N VAL A 187 2.43 -27.90 -11.89
CA VAL A 187 3.80 -27.41 -11.70
C VAL A 187 4.65 -27.70 -12.94
N ARG A 188 4.63 -28.92 -13.48
CA ARG A 188 5.37 -29.24 -14.72
C ARG A 188 4.94 -28.39 -15.91
N ILE A 189 3.65 -28.09 -16.03
CA ILE A 189 3.13 -27.19 -17.06
C ILE A 189 3.70 -25.78 -16.86
N VAL A 190 3.64 -25.27 -15.63
CA VAL A 190 4.13 -23.94 -15.26
C VAL A 190 5.65 -23.82 -15.43
N GLU A 191 6.43 -24.87 -15.16
CA GLU A 191 7.89 -24.87 -15.27
C GLU A 191 8.40 -24.98 -16.72
N HIS A 192 7.78 -25.83 -17.54
CA HIS A 192 8.39 -26.22 -18.81
C HIS A 192 7.54 -25.95 -20.05
N HIS A 193 6.24 -25.67 -19.90
CA HIS A 193 5.32 -25.68 -21.04
C HIS A 193 4.49 -24.40 -21.21
N LEU A 194 4.63 -23.37 -20.35
CA LEU A 194 3.90 -22.09 -20.50
C LEU A 194 4.11 -21.44 -21.86
N GLU A 195 5.34 -21.38 -22.36
CA GLU A 195 5.66 -20.78 -23.66
C GLU A 195 5.03 -21.55 -24.82
N ASP A 196 5.11 -22.88 -24.80
CA ASP A 196 4.50 -23.71 -25.84
C ASP A 196 2.97 -23.60 -25.81
N LEU A 197 2.35 -23.45 -24.64
CA LEU A 197 0.92 -23.19 -24.49
C LEU A 197 0.55 -21.80 -25.03
N ALA A 198 1.34 -20.76 -24.74
CA ALA A 198 1.16 -19.42 -25.28
C ALA A 198 1.25 -19.40 -26.82
N MET A 199 2.09 -20.26 -27.40
CA MET A 199 2.20 -20.46 -28.85
C MET A 199 1.13 -21.41 -29.45
N ASN A 200 0.10 -21.79 -28.68
CA ASN A 200 -0.95 -22.73 -29.09
C ASN A 200 -0.45 -24.12 -29.52
N ARG A 201 0.71 -24.58 -29.01
CA ARG A 201 1.29 -25.89 -29.34
C ARG A 201 0.75 -27.03 -28.46
N TRP A 202 -0.57 -27.06 -28.27
CA TRP A 202 -1.27 -28.05 -27.44
C TRP A 202 -0.88 -29.52 -27.73
N PRO A 203 -0.80 -29.98 -28.99
CA PRO A 203 -0.49 -31.39 -29.29
C PRO A 203 0.97 -31.77 -29.00
N LYS A 204 1.88 -30.79 -28.90
CA LYS A 204 3.27 -31.03 -28.51
C LYS A 204 3.34 -31.27 -27.00
N VAL A 205 2.78 -30.33 -26.22
CA VAL A 205 2.74 -30.41 -24.76
C VAL A 205 2.00 -31.66 -24.28
N ALA A 206 0.88 -32.01 -24.91
CA ALA A 206 0.13 -33.22 -24.56
C ALA A 206 0.95 -34.50 -24.78
N ARG A 207 1.76 -34.57 -25.83
CA ARG A 207 2.67 -35.69 -26.08
C ARG A 207 3.81 -35.75 -25.06
N ASP A 208 4.40 -34.60 -24.75
CA ASP A 208 5.51 -34.50 -23.78
C ASP A 208 5.06 -34.90 -22.36
N LEU A 209 3.81 -34.59 -22.00
CA LEU A 209 3.20 -34.94 -20.72
C LEU A 209 2.51 -36.32 -20.73
N GLY A 210 2.46 -37.01 -21.88
CA GLY A 210 1.87 -38.34 -22.00
C GLY A 210 0.35 -38.39 -21.79
N MET A 211 -0.38 -37.34 -22.19
CA MET A 211 -1.82 -37.22 -21.97
C MET A 211 -2.60 -36.76 -23.20
N SER A 212 -3.93 -36.80 -23.12
CA SER A 212 -4.78 -36.28 -24.19
C SER A 212 -4.80 -34.74 -24.20
N VAL A 213 -5.11 -34.16 -25.36
CA VAL A 213 -5.22 -32.71 -25.50
C VAL A 213 -6.40 -32.17 -24.67
N GLU A 214 -7.45 -32.97 -24.52
CA GLU A 214 -8.62 -32.65 -23.68
C GLU A 214 -8.23 -32.54 -22.20
N ALA A 215 -7.49 -33.53 -21.67
CA ALA A 215 -7.00 -33.51 -20.29
C ALA A 215 -6.05 -32.33 -20.05
N LEU A 216 -5.18 -32.01 -21.01
CA LEU A 216 -4.32 -30.84 -20.94
C LEU A 216 -5.12 -29.52 -20.90
N LYS A 217 -6.20 -29.41 -21.68
CA LYS A 217 -7.07 -28.23 -21.67
C LYS A 217 -7.80 -28.07 -20.34
N GLU A 218 -8.23 -29.15 -19.70
CA GLU A 218 -8.79 -29.11 -18.34
C GLU A 218 -7.76 -28.59 -17.33
N ALA A 219 -6.55 -29.15 -17.33
CA ALA A 219 -5.47 -28.71 -16.44
C ALA A 219 -5.08 -27.24 -16.69
N ALA A 220 -5.01 -26.82 -17.96
CA ALA A 220 -4.75 -25.43 -18.31
C ALA A 220 -5.90 -24.49 -17.89
N ALA A 221 -7.14 -24.96 -17.83
CA ALA A 221 -8.26 -24.17 -17.33
C ALA A 221 -8.12 -23.87 -15.84
N GLU A 222 -7.59 -24.80 -15.04
CA GLU A 222 -7.26 -24.58 -13.62
C GLU A 222 -6.18 -23.49 -13.47
N LEU A 223 -5.14 -23.49 -14.33
CA LEU A 223 -4.08 -22.49 -14.29
C LEU A 223 -4.57 -21.05 -14.57
N ARG A 224 -5.66 -20.88 -15.33
CA ARG A 224 -6.21 -19.53 -15.62
C ARG A 224 -6.85 -18.87 -14.40
N HIS A 225 -7.14 -19.62 -13.35
CA HIS A 225 -7.72 -19.08 -12.12
C HIS A 225 -6.65 -18.60 -11.14
N LEU A 226 -5.37 -18.86 -11.42
CA LEU A 226 -4.25 -18.37 -10.63
C LEU A 226 -3.94 -16.93 -10.99
N ASP A 227 -3.51 -16.15 -10.00
CA ASP A 227 -3.14 -14.76 -10.19
C ASP A 227 -1.62 -14.60 -10.18
N PRO A 228 -0.96 -14.42 -11.34
CA PRO A 228 0.50 -14.29 -11.38
C PRO A 228 1.04 -13.03 -10.67
N CYS A 229 0.20 -12.02 -10.42
CA CYS A 229 0.57 -10.74 -9.83
C CYS A 229 -0.43 -10.41 -8.70
N PRO A 230 -0.25 -10.99 -7.50
CA PRO A 230 -1.21 -10.84 -6.42
C PRO A 230 -1.22 -9.46 -5.73
N GLY A 231 -0.33 -8.54 -6.15
CA GLY A 231 -0.16 -7.22 -5.54
C GLY A 231 -1.15 -6.14 -5.93
#